data_AF-A0A9Q4D7L7-F1
#
_entry.id   AF-A0A9Q4D7L7-F1
#
_cell.length_a   1.000
_cell.length_b   1.000
_cell.length_c   1.000
_cell.angle_alpha   90.00
_cell.angle_beta   90.00
_cell.angle_gamma   90.00
#
_symmetry.space_group_name_H-M   'P 1'
#
loop_
_entity.id
_entity.type
_entity.pdbx_description
1 polymer ?
#
loop_
_entity_poly.entity_id
_entity_poly.type
_entity_poly.pdbx_seq_one_letter_code
_entity_poly.pdbx_strand_id
1 'polypeptide(L)'
;MSNQLLTTNRLIRRLYQLEELSDYLNKILDEQITYRNFNEIDHITDVARWHIVLILSKLYRNQARYGKKADGYKLEMYTDKEILEKVIVSPELEELESLDLTARLEEWYYEVALKDDLNLVKSLPYLGVDFNDGGPEVFEQYRQNEIKVLRMLFEKNPWILSQFSSQYFRENKLMKLIDSAFIAAHQQYYFQGIAGEIAQELIRRCRVGHPSSGC
;
A
#
# COMPACT_ATOMS: atom_id res chain seq x y z
N MET A 1 -19.79 -12.88 11.37
CA MET A 1 -18.57 -13.21 10.59
C MET A 1 -17.51 -13.64 11.59
N SER A 2 -16.82 -14.75 11.37
CA SER A 2 -15.83 -15.29 12.32
C SER A 2 -14.53 -14.49 12.21
N ASN A 3 -14.14 -13.81 13.29
CA ASN A 3 -12.87 -13.11 13.36
C ASN A 3 -11.73 -14.13 13.23
N GLN A 4 -10.77 -13.80 12.38
CA GLN A 4 -9.69 -14.70 12.06
C GLN A 4 -8.66 -14.71 13.20
N LEU A 5 -8.46 -15.88 13.80
CA LEU A 5 -7.43 -16.10 14.82
C LEU A 5 -6.02 -16.09 14.22
N LEU A 6 -5.09 -15.41 14.89
CA LEU A 6 -3.66 -15.47 14.58
C LEU A 6 -3.03 -16.68 15.30
N THR A 7 -2.44 -17.60 14.54
CA THR A 7 -1.71 -18.76 15.06
C THR A 7 -0.23 -18.68 14.68
N THR A 8 0.64 -19.36 15.42
CA THR A 8 2.09 -19.42 15.12
C THR A 8 2.38 -19.89 13.69
N ASN A 9 1.69 -20.93 13.23
CA ASN A 9 1.82 -21.43 11.85
C ASN A 9 1.43 -20.37 10.80
N ARG A 10 0.42 -19.56 11.11
CA ARG A 10 -0.02 -18.48 10.23
C ARG A 10 0.98 -17.33 10.20
N LEU A 11 1.62 -17.03 11.32
CA LEU A 11 2.70 -16.05 11.40
C LEU A 11 3.94 -16.51 10.62
N ILE A 12 4.37 -17.75 10.82
CA ILE A 12 5.52 -18.33 10.09
C ILE A 12 5.29 -18.31 8.58
N ARG A 13 4.10 -18.73 8.10
CA ARG A 13 3.77 -18.69 6.67
C ARG A 13 3.82 -17.28 6.10
N ARG A 14 3.41 -16.27 6.87
CA ARG A 14 3.50 -14.86 6.46
C ARG A 14 4.94 -14.37 6.40
N LEU A 15 5.79 -14.75 7.35
CA LEU A 15 7.20 -14.35 7.36
C LEU A 15 7.93 -14.84 6.08
N TYR A 16 7.65 -16.05 5.62
CA TYR A 16 8.15 -16.52 4.31
C TYR A 16 7.63 -15.67 3.13
N GLN A 17 6.34 -15.29 3.16
CA GLN A 17 5.76 -14.46 2.09
C GLN A 17 6.29 -13.03 2.09
N LEU A 18 6.76 -12.52 3.23
CA LEU A 18 7.40 -11.21 3.34
C LEU A 18 8.78 -11.18 2.70
N GLU A 19 9.53 -12.27 2.78
CA GLU A 19 10.81 -12.41 2.08
C GLU A 19 10.62 -12.33 0.56
N GLU A 20 9.67 -13.10 0.01
CA GLU A 20 9.31 -13.05 -1.42
C GLU A 20 8.81 -11.66 -1.86
N LEU A 21 8.10 -10.95 -0.98
CA LEU A 21 7.61 -9.60 -1.24
C LEU A 21 8.78 -8.61 -1.32
N SER A 22 9.79 -8.76 -0.46
CA SER A 22 10.96 -7.88 -0.47
C SER A 22 11.76 -8.03 -1.76
N ASP A 23 11.97 -9.26 -2.24
CA ASP A 23 12.63 -9.51 -3.53
C ASP A 23 11.87 -8.86 -4.70
N TYR A 24 10.53 -8.94 -4.66
CA TYR A 24 9.66 -8.29 -5.64
C TYR A 24 9.82 -6.77 -5.63
N LEU A 25 9.80 -6.14 -4.45
CA LEU A 25 9.93 -4.68 -4.31
C LEU A 25 11.31 -4.18 -4.76
N ASN A 26 12.38 -4.82 -4.31
CA ASN A 26 13.75 -4.46 -4.67
C ASN A 26 13.96 -4.48 -6.18
N LYS A 27 13.56 -5.57 -6.85
CA LYS A 27 13.65 -5.69 -8.31
C LYS A 27 12.97 -4.51 -9.02
N ILE A 28 11.78 -4.14 -8.56
CA ILE A 28 10.98 -3.08 -9.17
C ILE A 28 11.56 -1.70 -8.91
N LEU A 29 12.00 -1.42 -7.68
CA LEU A 29 12.59 -0.13 -7.33
C LEU A 29 13.84 0.13 -8.17
N ASP A 30 14.70 -0.88 -8.30
CA ASP A 30 15.91 -0.82 -9.12
C ASP A 30 15.61 -0.67 -10.62
N GLU A 31 14.64 -1.42 -11.15
CA GLU A 31 14.33 -1.43 -12.59
C GLU A 31 13.48 -0.23 -13.06
N GLN A 32 12.61 0.31 -12.20
CA GLN A 32 11.55 1.24 -12.63
C GLN A 32 11.65 2.65 -12.06
N ILE A 33 12.26 2.83 -10.88
CA ILE A 33 12.22 4.10 -10.14
C ILE A 33 13.57 4.83 -10.16
N THR A 34 14.69 4.13 -9.98
CA THR A 34 16.01 4.74 -9.69
C THR A 34 16.65 5.52 -10.86
N TYR A 35 16.16 5.42 -12.10
CA TYR A 35 16.85 5.97 -13.29
C TYR A 35 15.99 6.86 -14.21
N ARG A 36 14.98 7.58 -13.69
CA ARG A 36 14.04 8.36 -14.54
C ARG A 36 13.82 9.81 -14.09
N ASN A 37 13.34 10.62 -15.02
CA ASN A 37 13.12 12.06 -14.86
C ASN A 37 11.83 12.34 -14.06
N PHE A 38 11.96 13.04 -12.94
CA PHE A 38 10.85 13.33 -12.02
C PHE A 38 9.82 14.35 -12.51
N ASN A 39 10.08 15.01 -13.65
CA ASN A 39 9.17 15.98 -14.26
C ASN A 39 8.23 15.37 -15.30
N GLU A 40 8.32 14.06 -15.56
CA GLU A 40 7.47 13.36 -16.52
C GLU A 40 6.25 12.76 -15.82
N ILE A 41 5.04 13.12 -16.29
CA ILE A 41 3.78 12.62 -15.72
C ILE A 41 3.70 11.08 -15.71
N ASP A 42 4.37 10.44 -16.66
CA ASP A 42 4.47 8.99 -16.74
C ASP A 42 5.25 8.40 -15.57
N HIS A 43 6.35 9.04 -15.18
CA HIS A 43 7.15 8.64 -14.03
C HIS A 43 6.44 8.95 -12.71
N ILE A 44 5.81 10.13 -12.61
CA ILE A 44 4.97 10.51 -11.45
C ILE A 44 3.86 9.49 -11.21
N THR A 45 3.22 9.03 -12.29
CA THR A 45 2.19 7.97 -12.25
C THR A 45 2.73 6.66 -11.72
N ASP A 46 3.89 6.22 -12.20
CA ASP A 46 4.51 4.96 -11.76
C ASP A 46 4.97 5.04 -10.30
N VAL A 47 5.61 6.14 -9.88
CA VAL A 47 6.00 6.38 -8.49
C VAL A 47 4.80 6.37 -7.56
N ALA A 48 3.69 7.03 -7.92
CA ALA A 48 2.49 7.06 -7.09
C ALA A 48 1.83 5.68 -6.94
N ARG A 49 1.79 4.88 -8.03
CA ARG A 49 1.31 3.49 -7.95
C ARG A 49 2.16 2.66 -7.01
N TRP A 50 3.49 2.75 -7.15
CA TRP A 50 4.42 2.03 -6.30
C TRP A 50 4.38 2.49 -4.84
N HIS A 51 4.08 3.77 -4.60
CA HIS A 51 3.84 4.26 -3.25
C HIS A 51 2.64 3.57 -2.58
N ILE A 52 1.53 3.38 -3.31
CA ILE A 52 0.40 2.57 -2.82
C ILE A 52 0.84 1.13 -2.52
N VAL A 53 1.65 0.50 -3.38
CA VAL A 53 2.18 -0.85 -3.14
C VAL A 53 3.04 -0.90 -1.87
N LEU A 54 3.89 0.10 -1.64
CA LEU A 54 4.72 0.19 -0.43
C LEU A 54 3.86 0.35 0.83
N ILE A 55 2.80 1.16 0.77
CA ILE A 55 1.83 1.28 1.87
C ILE A 55 1.16 -0.07 2.13
N LEU A 56 0.66 -0.76 1.10
CA LEU A 56 0.08 -2.10 1.25
C LEU A 56 1.06 -3.10 1.85
N SER A 57 2.33 -3.04 1.45
CA SER A 57 3.41 -3.88 1.96
C SER A 57 3.63 -3.63 3.45
N LYS A 58 3.69 -2.35 3.87
CA LYS A 58 3.79 -1.97 5.29
C LYS A 58 2.59 -2.44 6.10
N LEU A 59 1.37 -2.27 5.57
CA LEU A 59 0.15 -2.73 6.23
C LEU A 59 0.11 -4.25 6.35
N TYR A 60 0.47 -4.98 5.28
CA TYR A 60 0.52 -6.44 5.28
C TYR A 60 1.56 -6.99 6.26
N ARG A 61 2.78 -6.42 6.29
CA ARG A 61 3.84 -6.79 7.24
C ARG A 61 3.38 -6.68 8.68
N ASN A 62 2.74 -5.56 9.00
CA ASN A 62 2.30 -5.28 10.36
C ASN A 62 0.92 -5.88 10.68
N GLN A 63 0.20 -6.44 9.70
CA GLN A 63 -1.14 -7.00 9.88
C GLN A 63 -1.18 -8.06 10.99
N ALA A 64 -0.12 -8.84 11.19
CA ALA A 64 -0.07 -9.83 12.28
C ALA A 64 0.01 -9.20 13.69
N ARG A 65 0.40 -7.92 13.78
CA ARG A 65 0.39 -7.16 15.05
C ARG A 65 -0.93 -6.42 15.25
N TYR A 66 -1.70 -6.23 14.18
CA TYR A 66 -2.99 -5.54 14.21
C TYR A 66 -4.11 -6.48 14.68
N GLY A 67 -4.52 -6.34 15.93
CA GLY A 67 -5.68 -7.06 16.44
C GLY A 67 -6.10 -6.56 17.82
N LYS A 68 -7.22 -7.11 18.29
CA LYS A 68 -7.73 -6.88 19.64
C LYS A 68 -7.57 -8.13 20.48
N LYS A 69 -7.31 -7.95 21.78
CA LYS A 69 -7.42 -9.04 22.74
C LYS A 69 -8.87 -9.52 22.79
N ALA A 70 -9.07 -10.82 22.60
CA ALA A 70 -10.32 -11.51 22.90
C ALA A 70 -10.17 -12.30 24.20
N ASP A 71 -11.27 -12.78 24.77
CA ASP A 71 -11.25 -13.53 26.04
C ASP A 71 -10.21 -14.67 26.02
N GLY A 72 -9.30 -14.65 27.01
CA GLY A 72 -8.16 -15.58 27.12
C GLY A 72 -6.88 -15.09 26.42
N TYR A 73 -6.04 -16.02 25.96
CA TYR A 73 -4.80 -15.75 25.19
C TYR A 73 -5.04 -15.69 23.67
N LYS A 74 -6.22 -15.25 23.24
CA LYS A 74 -6.63 -15.24 21.83
C LYS A 74 -6.57 -13.83 21.26
N LEU A 75 -5.91 -13.69 20.11
CA LEU A 75 -5.86 -12.43 19.35
C LEU A 75 -6.80 -12.52 18.16
N GLU A 76 -7.79 -11.63 18.10
CA GLU A 76 -8.65 -11.43 16.95
C GLU A 76 -8.03 -10.39 16.02
N MET A 77 -7.72 -10.79 14.79
CA MET A 77 -7.15 -9.88 13.80
C MET A 77 -8.18 -8.85 13.34
N TYR A 78 -7.76 -7.60 13.21
CA TYR A 78 -8.57 -6.58 12.53
C TYR A 78 -8.76 -6.94 11.06
N THR A 79 -9.91 -6.55 10.50
CA THR A 79 -10.18 -6.58 9.07
C THR A 79 -9.27 -5.59 8.33
N ASP A 80 -9.07 -5.80 7.02
CA ASP A 80 -8.27 -4.90 6.19
C ASP A 80 -8.78 -3.44 6.27
N LYS A 81 -10.10 -3.24 6.33
CA LYS A 81 -10.71 -1.92 6.48
C LYS A 81 -10.40 -1.28 7.84
N GLU A 82 -10.51 -2.03 8.93
CA GLU A 82 -10.17 -1.53 10.28
C GLU A 82 -8.68 -1.17 10.36
N ILE A 83 -7.81 -1.94 9.72
CA ILE A 83 -6.37 -1.65 9.62
C ILE A 83 -6.14 -0.32 8.88
N LEU A 84 -6.80 -0.12 7.72
CA LEU A 84 -6.67 1.14 6.99
C LEU A 84 -7.07 2.35 7.86
N GLU A 85 -8.24 2.28 8.50
CA GLU A 85 -8.75 3.40 9.28
C GLU A 85 -7.87 3.68 10.52
N LYS A 86 -7.46 2.65 11.26
CA LYS A 86 -6.67 2.79 12.50
C LYS A 86 -5.19 3.09 12.30
N VAL A 87 -4.63 2.80 11.12
CA VAL A 87 -3.17 2.95 10.87
C VAL A 87 -2.86 4.11 9.93
N ILE A 88 -3.72 4.38 8.94
CA ILE A 88 -3.44 5.37 7.89
C ILE A 88 -4.30 6.62 8.06
N VAL A 89 -5.62 6.44 8.23
CA VAL A 89 -6.57 7.56 8.27
C VAL A 89 -6.49 8.31 9.60
N SER A 90 -6.71 7.59 10.69
CA SER A 90 -6.73 8.10 12.05
C SER A 90 -5.81 7.23 12.89
N PRO A 91 -4.48 7.51 12.90
CA PRO A 91 -3.50 6.66 13.56
C PRO A 91 -3.78 6.56 15.06
N GLU A 92 -4.35 5.45 15.50
CA GLU A 92 -4.53 5.09 16.91
C GLU A 92 -3.37 4.16 17.28
N LEU A 93 -2.24 4.74 17.70
CA LEU A 93 -0.99 3.99 17.90
C LEU A 93 -0.97 3.12 19.18
N GLU A 94 -1.90 3.33 20.13
CA GLU A 94 -1.79 2.77 21.48
C GLU A 94 -2.32 1.33 21.65
N GLU A 95 -3.10 0.78 20.73
CA GLU A 95 -3.72 -0.56 20.88
C GLU A 95 -3.21 -1.63 19.89
N LEU A 96 -2.10 -1.38 19.17
CA LEU A 96 -1.62 -2.27 18.11
C LEU A 96 -0.44 -3.19 18.54
N GLU A 97 -0.15 -3.29 19.84
CA GLU A 97 0.89 -4.18 20.42
C GLU A 97 0.30 -5.04 21.56
N SER A 98 0.67 -6.30 21.78
CA SER A 98 1.64 -7.21 21.16
C SER A 98 1.16 -8.64 21.42
N LEU A 99 1.51 -9.57 20.52
CA LEU A 99 1.58 -10.98 20.89
C LEU A 99 2.95 -11.18 21.54
N ASP A 100 3.03 -11.84 22.70
CA ASP A 100 4.31 -12.32 23.22
C ASP A 100 4.85 -13.37 22.26
N LEU A 101 5.71 -12.94 21.35
CA LEU A 101 6.42 -13.82 20.44
C LEU A 101 7.61 -14.44 21.19
N THR A 102 7.97 -15.66 20.83
CA THR A 102 9.26 -16.20 21.29
C THR A 102 10.39 -15.33 20.76
N ALA A 103 11.46 -15.12 21.53
CA ALA A 103 12.61 -14.30 21.13
C ALA A 103 13.11 -14.58 19.68
N ARG A 104 13.16 -15.85 19.26
CA ARG A 104 13.55 -16.24 17.90
C ARG A 104 12.58 -15.73 16.80
N LEU A 105 11.28 -15.71 17.07
CA LEU A 105 10.28 -15.20 16.13
C LEU A 105 10.25 -13.67 16.14
N GLU A 106 10.54 -13.03 17.27
CA GLU A 106 10.75 -11.59 17.32
C GLU A 106 11.95 -11.19 16.49
N GLU A 107 13.10 -11.83 16.72
CA GLU A 107 14.33 -11.60 15.97
C GLU A 107 14.11 -11.79 14.46
N TRP A 108 13.52 -12.91 14.03
CA TRP A 108 13.24 -13.14 12.61
C TRP A 108 12.22 -12.15 12.04
N TYR A 109 11.20 -11.77 12.81
CA TYR A 109 10.27 -10.72 12.40
C TYR A 109 11.01 -9.39 12.24
N TYR A 110 11.89 -9.02 13.16
CA TYR A 110 12.69 -7.81 13.06
C TYR A 110 13.65 -7.87 11.87
N GLU A 111 14.36 -8.97 11.64
CA GLU A 111 15.26 -9.15 10.50
C GLU A 111 14.51 -9.01 9.17
N VAL A 112 13.38 -9.71 9.00
CA VAL A 112 12.56 -9.62 7.78
C VAL A 112 11.89 -8.26 7.65
N ALA A 113 11.50 -7.62 8.76
CA ALA A 113 10.90 -6.29 8.77
C ALA A 113 11.90 -5.14 8.58
N LEU A 114 13.18 -5.37 8.90
CA LEU A 114 14.29 -4.43 8.75
C LEU A 114 15.07 -4.64 7.46
N LYS A 115 14.94 -5.79 6.78
CA LYS A 115 15.45 -6.03 5.43
C LYS A 115 14.81 -5.03 4.44
N ASP A 116 15.55 -3.96 4.21
CA ASP A 116 15.74 -3.19 2.98
C ASP A 116 14.60 -2.37 2.34
N ASP A 117 13.29 -2.60 2.58
CA ASP A 117 12.26 -1.82 1.86
C ASP A 117 11.59 -0.66 2.65
N LEU A 118 11.72 -0.63 3.99
CA LEU A 118 11.02 0.36 4.83
C LEU A 118 11.82 1.61 5.19
N ASN A 119 13.13 1.60 4.95
CA ASN A 119 13.87 2.86 4.87
C ASN A 119 13.55 3.62 3.59
N LEU A 120 13.10 2.92 2.53
CA LEU A 120 12.67 3.52 1.27
C LEU A 120 11.37 4.34 1.40
N VAL A 121 10.47 3.96 2.31
CA VAL A 121 9.29 4.79 2.66
C VAL A 121 9.68 6.14 3.26
N LYS A 122 10.84 6.23 3.91
CA LYS A 122 11.38 7.51 4.40
C LYS A 122 12.12 8.30 3.30
N SER A 123 12.45 7.66 2.17
CA SER A 123 13.35 8.20 1.16
C SER A 123 12.75 8.35 -0.24
N LEU A 124 11.45 8.08 -0.44
CA LEU A 124 10.79 8.45 -1.69
C LEU A 124 10.73 9.98 -1.76
N PRO A 125 11.57 10.63 -2.59
CA PRO A 125 11.51 12.06 -2.78
C PRO A 125 10.23 12.30 -3.58
N TYR A 126 9.27 12.92 -2.92
CA TYR A 126 7.91 13.09 -3.38
C TYR A 126 7.84 13.66 -4.81
N LEU A 127 7.25 12.90 -5.73
CA LEU A 127 6.54 13.32 -6.96
C LEU A 127 7.04 14.59 -7.71
N GLY A 128 8.36 14.86 -7.72
CA GLY A 128 8.89 16.08 -8.33
C GLY A 128 8.37 17.38 -7.71
N VAL A 129 7.84 17.36 -6.48
CA VAL A 129 7.37 18.59 -5.81
C VAL A 129 8.57 19.26 -5.17
N ASP A 130 8.93 20.46 -5.64
CA ASP A 130 9.91 21.29 -4.96
C ASP A 130 9.29 21.84 -3.66
N PHE A 131 9.59 21.18 -2.54
CA PHE A 131 9.12 21.58 -1.20
C PHE A 131 9.68 22.92 -0.74
N ASN A 132 10.68 23.46 -1.44
CA ASN A 132 11.22 24.77 -1.12
C ASN A 132 10.21 25.89 -1.42
N ASP A 133 9.24 25.67 -2.33
CA ASP A 133 8.23 26.66 -2.73
C ASP A 133 6.77 26.28 -2.35
N GLY A 134 6.49 25.00 -2.04
CA GLY A 134 5.11 24.50 -1.83
C GLY A 134 4.62 24.30 -0.39
N GLY A 135 5.50 24.36 0.61
CA GLY A 135 5.14 24.29 2.04
C GLY A 135 4.38 23.02 2.52
N PRO A 136 4.01 22.98 3.83
CA PRO A 136 3.26 21.87 4.45
C PRO A 136 1.88 21.59 3.84
N GLU A 137 1.31 22.56 3.13
CA GLU A 137 -0.05 22.49 2.59
C GLU A 137 -0.16 21.56 1.38
N VAL A 138 0.81 21.61 0.45
CA VAL A 138 0.85 20.72 -0.72
C VAL A 138 1.06 19.27 -0.28
N PHE A 139 1.89 19.05 0.74
CA PHE A 139 2.10 17.74 1.33
C PHE A 139 0.82 17.18 1.95
N GLU A 140 0.10 17.98 2.73
CA GLU A 140 -1.15 17.54 3.35
C GLU A 140 -2.24 17.27 2.29
N GLN A 141 -2.32 18.09 1.25
CA GLN A 141 -3.24 17.83 0.13
C GLN A 141 -2.91 16.52 -0.59
N TYR A 142 -1.64 16.24 -0.85
CA TYR A 142 -1.21 14.96 -1.41
C TYR A 142 -1.60 13.78 -0.49
N ARG A 143 -1.34 13.91 0.81
CA ARG A 143 -1.69 12.88 1.81
C ARG A 143 -3.19 12.61 1.87
N GLN A 144 -4.02 13.65 1.88
CA GLN A 144 -5.48 13.50 1.86
C GLN A 144 -5.96 12.82 0.58
N ASN A 145 -5.31 13.13 -0.54
CA ASN A 145 -5.59 12.52 -1.82
C ASN A 145 -5.20 11.03 -1.86
N GLU A 146 -4.04 10.67 -1.31
CA GLU A 146 -3.62 9.28 -1.12
C GLU A 146 -4.61 8.50 -0.24
N ILE A 147 -5.04 9.08 0.89
CA ILE A 147 -6.02 8.46 1.80
C ILE A 147 -7.32 8.13 1.05
N LYS A 148 -7.82 9.04 0.21
CA LYS A 148 -9.01 8.80 -0.62
C LYS A 148 -8.80 7.63 -1.60
N VAL A 149 -7.64 7.54 -2.25
CA VAL A 149 -7.31 6.42 -3.14
C VAL A 149 -7.27 5.10 -2.37
N LEU A 150 -6.62 5.08 -1.21
CA LEU A 150 -6.56 3.89 -0.35
C LEU A 150 -7.96 3.46 0.13
N ARG A 151 -8.83 4.41 0.51
CA ARG A 151 -10.22 4.11 0.85
C ARG A 151 -10.96 3.45 -0.30
N MET A 152 -10.87 3.99 -1.52
CA MET A 152 -11.47 3.38 -2.71
C MET A 152 -10.94 1.96 -2.96
N LEU A 153 -9.64 1.76 -2.77
CA LEU A 153 -9.01 0.47 -2.96
C LEU A 153 -9.54 -0.57 -1.96
N PHE A 154 -9.60 -0.24 -0.67
CA PHE A 154 -10.04 -1.16 0.39
C PHE A 154 -11.56 -1.37 0.40
N GLU A 155 -12.35 -0.34 0.08
CA GLU A 155 -13.81 -0.47 -0.01
C GLU A 155 -14.23 -1.42 -1.13
N LYS A 156 -13.55 -1.33 -2.29
CA LYS A 156 -13.82 -2.22 -3.42
C LYS A 156 -13.14 -3.60 -3.27
N ASN A 157 -12.12 -3.70 -2.42
CA ASN A 157 -11.33 -4.92 -2.23
C ASN A 157 -11.11 -5.21 -0.73
N PRO A 158 -12.13 -5.69 -0.01
CA PRO A 158 -12.09 -5.87 1.45
C PRO A 158 -11.11 -6.96 1.95
N TRP A 159 -10.44 -7.66 1.05
CA TRP A 159 -9.47 -8.72 1.34
C TRP A 159 -8.11 -8.46 0.68
N ILE A 160 -7.82 -7.21 0.32
CA ILE A 160 -6.64 -6.85 -0.46
C ILE A 160 -5.34 -7.26 0.23
N LEU A 161 -5.20 -7.09 1.55
CA LEU A 161 -3.98 -7.48 2.28
C LEU A 161 -3.83 -8.99 2.30
N SER A 162 -4.94 -9.73 2.42
CA SER A 162 -4.91 -11.19 2.32
C SER A 162 -4.48 -11.65 0.93
N GLN A 163 -5.00 -11.02 -0.13
CA GLN A 163 -4.64 -11.32 -1.52
C GLN A 163 -3.22 -10.89 -1.89
N PHE A 164 -2.72 -9.82 -1.27
CA PHE A 164 -1.38 -9.27 -1.47
C PHE A 164 -0.27 -10.29 -1.20
N SER A 165 -0.54 -11.27 -0.33
CA SER A 165 0.36 -12.39 -0.05
C SER A 165 0.62 -13.32 -1.25
N SER A 166 -0.24 -13.29 -2.27
CA SER A 166 -0.11 -14.12 -3.47
C SER A 166 0.75 -13.44 -4.52
N GLN A 167 1.84 -14.09 -4.95
CA GLN A 167 2.66 -13.64 -6.08
C GLN A 167 1.82 -13.40 -7.34
N TYR A 168 0.96 -14.36 -7.70
CA TYR A 168 0.05 -14.22 -8.85
C TYR A 168 -0.80 -12.95 -8.78
N PHE A 169 -1.33 -12.62 -7.60
CA PHE A 169 -2.10 -11.40 -7.42
C PHE A 169 -1.24 -10.14 -7.61
N ARG A 170 -0.05 -10.09 -7.01
CA ARG A 170 0.90 -8.96 -7.14
C ARG A 170 1.27 -8.71 -8.60
N GLU A 171 1.61 -9.75 -9.33
CA GLU A 171 2.07 -9.64 -10.72
C GLU A 171 0.94 -9.35 -11.72
N ASN A 172 -0.27 -9.86 -11.50
CA ASN A 172 -1.30 -9.88 -12.56
C ASN A 172 -2.53 -9.00 -12.29
N LYS A 173 -2.79 -8.65 -11.02
CA LYS A 173 -4.06 -8.00 -10.62
C LYS A 173 -3.86 -6.69 -9.88
N LEU A 174 -2.86 -6.63 -9.00
CA LEU A 174 -2.65 -5.52 -8.07
C LEU A 174 -2.68 -4.15 -8.76
N MET A 175 -1.88 -3.96 -9.82
CA MET A 175 -1.79 -2.67 -10.51
C MET A 175 -3.10 -2.23 -11.16
N LYS A 176 -3.88 -3.17 -11.71
CA LYS A 176 -5.20 -2.85 -12.27
C LYS A 176 -6.18 -2.35 -11.20
N LEU A 177 -6.09 -2.90 -9.99
CA LEU A 177 -6.92 -2.49 -8.87
C LEU A 177 -6.50 -1.12 -8.33
N ILE A 178 -5.18 -0.86 -8.26
CA ILE A 178 -4.64 0.45 -7.92
C ILE A 178 -5.10 1.51 -8.94
N ASP A 179 -4.98 1.23 -10.24
CA ASP A 179 -5.46 2.13 -11.29
C ASP A 179 -6.95 2.43 -11.16
N SER A 180 -7.75 1.38 -10.92
CA SER A 180 -9.18 1.51 -10.70
C SER A 180 -9.52 2.34 -9.47
N ALA A 181 -8.69 2.27 -8.42
CA ALA A 181 -8.85 3.08 -7.21
C ALA A 181 -8.52 4.56 -7.45
N PHE A 182 -7.44 4.87 -8.18
CA PHE A 182 -7.13 6.24 -8.61
C PHE A 182 -8.27 6.86 -9.41
N ILE A 183 -8.80 6.13 -10.40
CA ILE A 183 -9.92 6.58 -11.24
C ILE A 183 -11.19 6.78 -10.40
N ALA A 184 -11.51 5.82 -9.53
CA ALA A 184 -12.69 5.90 -8.69
C ALA A 184 -12.61 7.09 -7.72
N ALA A 185 -11.44 7.31 -7.13
CA ALA A 185 -11.22 8.42 -6.24
C ALA A 185 -11.43 9.73 -7.01
N HIS A 186 -10.82 9.89 -8.18
CA HIS A 186 -11.01 11.06 -9.04
C HIS A 186 -12.49 11.34 -9.35
N GLN A 187 -13.24 10.31 -9.73
CA GLN A 187 -14.67 10.42 -10.07
C GLN A 187 -15.54 10.79 -8.85
N GLN A 188 -15.24 10.24 -7.68
CA GLN A 188 -16.03 10.46 -6.47
C GLN A 188 -15.69 11.78 -5.76
N TYR A 189 -14.45 12.23 -5.87
CA TYR A 189 -13.93 13.36 -5.10
C TYR A 189 -13.15 14.34 -5.97
N TYR A 190 -13.75 14.87 -7.05
CA TYR A 190 -13.18 15.90 -7.97
C TYR A 190 -11.77 16.37 -7.58
N PHE A 191 -10.77 15.55 -7.91
CA PHE A 191 -9.46 15.65 -7.26
C PHE A 191 -8.71 16.87 -7.81
N GLN A 192 -8.30 17.79 -6.93
CA GLN A 192 -7.31 18.82 -7.22
C GLN A 192 -5.91 18.29 -6.82
N GLY A 193 -4.89 18.54 -7.65
CA GLY A 193 -3.50 18.14 -7.43
C GLY A 193 -3.07 16.83 -8.11
N ILE A 194 -1.88 16.33 -7.76
CA ILE A 194 -1.16 15.28 -8.50
C ILE A 194 -1.96 13.97 -8.66
N ALA A 195 -2.73 13.54 -7.66
CA ALA A 195 -3.57 12.34 -7.79
C ALA A 195 -4.66 12.49 -8.88
N GLY A 196 -5.17 13.71 -9.10
CA GLY A 196 -6.10 14.01 -10.18
C GLY A 196 -5.43 13.92 -11.55
N GLU A 197 -4.20 14.45 -11.67
CA GLU A 197 -3.39 14.36 -12.89
C GLU A 197 -3.06 12.91 -13.23
N ILE A 198 -2.66 12.11 -12.22
CA ILE A 198 -2.43 10.67 -12.36
C ILE A 198 -3.70 9.98 -12.87
N ALA A 199 -4.86 10.22 -12.25
CA ALA A 199 -6.10 9.59 -12.68
C ALA A 199 -6.48 9.96 -14.13
N GLN A 200 -6.26 11.21 -14.53
CA GLN A 200 -6.48 11.66 -15.91
C GLN A 200 -5.53 10.96 -16.89
N GLU A 201 -4.25 10.82 -16.53
CA GLU A 201 -3.26 10.11 -17.33
C GLU A 201 -3.62 8.63 -17.50
N LEU A 202 -4.10 7.97 -16.43
CA LEU A 202 -4.62 6.60 -16.50
C LEU A 202 -5.81 6.48 -17.44
N ILE A 203 -6.79 7.39 -17.35
CA ILE A 203 -7.95 7.42 -18.24
C ILE A 203 -7.51 7.62 -19.70
N ARG A 204 -6.56 8.52 -19.94
CA ARG A 204 -6.00 8.78 -21.28
C ARG A 204 -5.42 7.50 -21.88
N ARG A 205 -4.59 6.77 -21.14
CA ARG A 205 -3.99 5.50 -21.60
C ARG A 205 -5.03 4.43 -21.89
N CYS A 206 -6.07 4.30 -21.05
CA CYS A 206 -7.19 3.39 -21.30
C CYS A 206 -7.94 3.72 -22.61
N ARG A 207 -8.03 4.99 -22.99
CA ARG A 207 -8.68 5.43 -24.24
C ARG A 207 -7.81 5.20 -25.47
N VAL A 208 -6.49 5.39 -25.37
CA VAL A 208 -5.55 5.18 -26.50
C VAL A 208 -5.36 3.69 -26.82
N GLY A 209 -5.55 2.80 -25.84
CA GLY A 209 -5.53 1.34 -26.04
C GLY A 209 -6.75 0.75 -26.78
N HIS A 210 -7.79 1.56 -27.01
CA HIS A 210 -8.89 1.22 -27.90
C HIS A 210 -8.93 2.23 -29.05
N PRO A 211 -8.18 2.01 -30.15
CA PRO A 211 -8.56 2.63 -31.40
C PRO A 211 -9.97 2.08 -31.67
N SER A 212 -10.94 2.98 -31.63
CA SER A 212 -12.21 2.89 -32.33
C SER A 212 -12.25 1.69 -33.28
N SER A 213 -12.88 0.60 -32.85
CA SER A 213 -13.40 -0.40 -33.77
C SER A 213 -14.47 0.31 -34.57
N GLY A 214 -14.04 0.95 -35.65
CA GLY A 214 -14.91 1.51 -36.66
C GLY A 214 -15.55 0.36 -37.42
N CYS A 215 -16.87 0.25 -37.28
CA CYS A 215 -17.89 0.10 -38.31
C CYS A 215 -19.24 -0.12 -37.62
#